data_AF-A0AA90H361-F1
#
_entry.id   AF-A0AA90H361-F1
#
_cell.length_a   1.000
_cell.length_b   1.000
_cell.length_c   1.000
_cell.angle_alpha   90.00
_cell.angle_beta   90.00
_cell.angle_gamma   90.00
#
_symmetry.space_group_name_H-M   'P 1'
#
loop_
_entity.id
_entity.type
_entity.pdbx_description
1 polymer ?
#
loop_
_entity_poly.entity_id
_entity_poly.type
_entity_poly.pdbx_seq_one_letter_code
_entity_poly.pdbx_strand_id
1 'polypeptide(L)'
;MSTATGVTGKPGAAEQSAPTPPLLPGRYDPDEYADHVVRSAREAGISPRLLMTVLRNEAYKPHHPLLERLWQWWKPGASFGLVNMHRTAFEQVCRAHDLDGRWQDMRDDPGFALRAAAWHLRDLAARLPDRRTARLTTEELLALGYNTGARNMRAFARGVPAGPMARSYLRRFRANRPQADTLPAA
;
A
#
# COMPACT_ATOMS: atom_id res chain seq x y z
N MET A 1 30.74 -45.30 -32.37
CA MET A 1 30.33 -43.89 -32.47
C MET A 1 28.85 -43.84 -32.10
N SER A 2 28.52 -43.47 -30.85
CA SER A 2 28.02 -42.12 -30.48
C SER A 2 26.58 -41.93 -30.99
N THR A 3 25.54 -41.65 -30.20
CA THR A 3 25.42 -40.96 -28.90
C THR A 3 24.06 -41.22 -28.25
N ALA A 4 24.05 -41.10 -26.91
CA ALA A 4 22.89 -41.09 -26.03
C ALA A 4 22.20 -39.71 -25.93
N THR A 5 21.21 -39.64 -25.04
CA THR A 5 20.59 -38.46 -24.38
C THR A 5 19.52 -37.71 -25.19
N GLY A 6 18.35 -37.37 -24.65
CA GLY A 6 17.81 -37.51 -23.31
C GLY A 6 16.36 -37.01 -23.29
N VAL A 7 15.55 -37.57 -22.39
CA VAL A 7 14.20 -37.11 -22.07
C VAL A 7 14.32 -35.72 -21.45
N THR A 8 13.84 -34.69 -22.15
CA THR A 8 13.76 -33.33 -21.60
C THR A 8 12.38 -33.12 -20.99
N GLY A 9 12.38 -32.89 -19.68
CA GLY A 9 11.22 -32.63 -18.86
C GLY A 9 10.40 -31.42 -19.30
N LYS A 10 9.10 -31.53 -19.02
CA LYS A 10 8.08 -30.50 -19.14
C LYS A 10 8.44 -29.31 -18.24
N PRO A 11 8.56 -28.06 -18.72
CA PRO A 11 8.65 -26.92 -17.83
C PRO A 11 7.29 -26.73 -17.15
N GLY A 12 7.31 -26.66 -15.82
CA GLY A 12 6.16 -26.30 -15.01
C GLY A 12 5.64 -24.92 -15.43
N ALA A 13 4.31 -24.77 -15.38
CA ALA A 13 3.64 -23.51 -15.59
C ALA A 13 4.19 -22.48 -14.58
N ALA A 14 5.00 -21.54 -15.06
CA ALA A 14 5.15 -20.27 -14.38
C ALA A 14 3.77 -19.61 -14.38
N GLU A 15 3.20 -19.37 -13.21
CA GLU A 15 2.09 -18.43 -13.06
C GLU A 15 2.51 -17.13 -13.73
N GLN A 16 1.90 -16.83 -14.88
CA GLN A 16 2.15 -15.60 -15.62
C GLN A 16 1.58 -14.46 -14.77
N SER A 17 2.43 -13.86 -13.94
CA SER A 17 2.15 -12.60 -13.27
C SER A 17 1.81 -11.58 -14.35
N ALA A 18 0.57 -11.10 -14.34
CA ALA A 18 0.14 -10.03 -15.23
C ALA A 18 1.11 -8.82 -15.08
N PRO A 19 1.62 -8.25 -16.18
CA PRO A 19 2.55 -7.14 -16.11
C PRO A 19 1.91 -5.96 -15.37
N THR A 20 2.66 -5.34 -14.46
CA THR A 20 2.23 -4.11 -13.78
C THR A 20 2.31 -2.94 -14.76
N PRO A 21 1.26 -2.12 -14.89
CA PRO A 21 1.35 -0.88 -15.66
C PRO A 21 2.49 0.00 -15.14
N PRO A 22 3.35 0.56 -16.02
CA PRO A 22 4.38 1.50 -15.59
C PRO A 22 3.74 2.81 -15.11
N LEU A 23 4.40 3.49 -14.17
CA LEU A 23 3.97 4.82 -13.71
C LEU A 23 4.22 5.86 -14.81
N LEU A 24 3.16 6.30 -15.48
CA LEU A 24 3.22 7.37 -16.48
C LEU A 24 3.00 8.75 -15.84
N PRO A 25 3.86 9.76 -16.11
CA PRO A 25 3.64 11.12 -15.63
C PRO A 25 2.29 11.68 -16.13
N GLY A 26 1.42 12.10 -15.22
CA GLY A 26 0.15 12.77 -15.54
C GLY A 26 -1.04 11.85 -15.86
N ARG A 27 -0.85 10.53 -15.91
CA ARG A 27 -1.92 9.53 -16.10
C ARG A 27 -1.81 8.50 -14.99
N TYR A 28 -2.34 8.87 -13.82
CA TYR A 28 -2.39 7.98 -12.68
C TYR A 28 -3.85 7.67 -12.34
N ASP A 29 -4.28 6.48 -12.72
CA ASP A 29 -5.58 5.91 -12.33
C ASP A 29 -5.35 4.71 -11.39
N PRO A 30 -5.74 4.79 -10.11
CA PRO A 30 -5.68 3.67 -9.17
C PRO A 30 -6.34 2.39 -9.71
N ASP A 31 -7.31 2.52 -10.60
CA ASP A 31 -8.12 1.41 -11.10
C ASP A 31 -7.34 0.52 -12.08
N GLU A 32 -6.29 1.05 -12.71
CA GLU A 32 -5.35 0.28 -13.54
C GLU A 32 -4.55 -0.76 -12.71
N TYR A 33 -4.53 -0.64 -11.38
CA TYR A 33 -3.77 -1.51 -10.48
C TYR A 33 -4.64 -2.49 -9.68
N ALA A 34 -5.93 -2.63 -10.00
CA ALA A 34 -6.88 -3.46 -9.24
C ALA A 34 -6.40 -4.90 -9.01
N ASP A 35 -5.89 -5.58 -10.05
CA ASP A 35 -5.41 -6.97 -9.95
C ASP A 35 -4.19 -7.09 -9.02
N HIS A 36 -3.27 -6.12 -9.09
CA HIS A 36 -2.10 -6.07 -8.22
C HIS A 36 -2.50 -5.81 -6.77
N VAL A 37 -3.48 -4.93 -6.55
CA VAL A 37 -4.04 -4.68 -5.22
C VAL A 37 -4.64 -5.96 -4.63
N VAL A 38 -5.44 -6.71 -5.40
CA VAL A 38 -6.03 -7.97 -4.94
C VAL A 38 -4.94 -8.98 -4.61
N ARG A 39 -3.95 -9.18 -5.50
CA ARG A 39 -2.84 -10.11 -5.27
C ARG A 39 -2.04 -9.74 -4.03
N SER A 40 -1.57 -8.51 -3.93
CA SER A 40 -0.76 -8.03 -2.79
C SER A 40 -1.52 -8.10 -1.46
N ALA A 41 -2.81 -7.75 -1.46
CA ALA A 41 -3.63 -7.84 -0.26
C ALA A 41 -3.84 -9.29 0.19
N ARG A 42 -4.04 -10.22 -0.76
CA ARG A 42 -4.13 -11.66 -0.48
C ARG A 42 -2.84 -12.19 0.12
N GLU A 43 -1.69 -11.87 -0.48
CA GLU A 43 -0.38 -12.27 0.03
C GLU A 43 -0.13 -11.80 1.46
N ALA A 44 -0.46 -10.54 1.77
CA ALA A 44 -0.29 -9.98 3.11
C ALA A 44 -1.41 -10.35 4.10
N GLY A 45 -2.47 -11.03 3.65
CA GLY A 45 -3.62 -11.39 4.46
C GLY A 45 -4.40 -10.18 5.01
N ILE A 46 -4.60 -9.16 4.16
CA ILE A 46 -5.41 -7.96 4.45
C ILE A 46 -6.57 -7.82 3.46
N SER A 47 -7.51 -6.91 3.76
CA SER A 47 -8.62 -6.58 2.86
C SER A 47 -8.12 -5.89 1.58
N PRO A 48 -8.40 -6.41 0.37
CA PRO A 48 -8.10 -5.72 -0.89
C PRO A 48 -8.74 -4.34 -0.96
N ARG A 49 -9.96 -4.21 -0.43
CA ARG A 49 -10.67 -2.94 -0.33
C ARG A 49 -9.91 -1.92 0.51
N LEU A 50 -9.35 -2.33 1.64
CA LEU A 50 -8.52 -1.45 2.47
C LEU A 50 -7.33 -0.91 1.66
N LEU A 51 -6.60 -1.79 0.97
CA LEU A 51 -5.43 -1.40 0.18
C LEU A 51 -5.82 -0.47 -0.97
N MET A 52 -6.87 -0.78 -1.73
CA MET A 52 -7.37 0.10 -2.81
C MET A 52 -7.85 1.45 -2.28
N THR A 53 -8.53 1.47 -1.13
CA THR A 53 -9.02 2.72 -0.55
C THR A 53 -7.85 3.61 -0.08
N VAL A 54 -6.81 3.02 0.53
CA VAL A 54 -5.57 3.73 0.86
C VAL A 54 -4.92 4.27 -0.42
N LEU A 55 -4.80 3.44 -1.44
CA LEU A 55 -4.22 3.81 -2.73
C LEU A 55 -4.91 5.02 -3.36
N ARG A 56 -6.24 4.99 -3.47
CA ARG A 56 -7.05 6.10 -3.97
C ARG A 56 -6.90 7.36 -3.11
N ASN A 57 -6.77 7.20 -1.79
CA ASN A 57 -6.61 8.33 -0.87
C ASN A 57 -5.23 9.00 -1.00
N GLU A 58 -4.19 8.22 -1.33
CA GLU A 58 -2.86 8.75 -1.65
C GLU A 58 -2.80 9.35 -3.07
N ALA A 59 -3.60 8.81 -4.01
CA ALA A 59 -3.74 9.30 -5.38
C ALA A 59 -4.42 10.66 -5.49
N TYR A 60 -5.37 10.93 -4.59
CA TYR A 60 -6.10 12.20 -4.50
C TYR A 60 -5.23 13.34 -3.94
N LYS A 61 -3.96 13.46 -4.34
CA LYS A 61 -3.20 14.68 -4.17
C LYS A 61 -3.29 15.48 -5.47
N PRO A 62 -4.30 16.36 -5.63
CA PRO A 62 -4.25 17.34 -6.70
C PRO A 62 -2.97 18.15 -6.53
N HIS A 63 -2.29 18.45 -7.63
CA HIS A 63 -1.17 19.37 -7.73
C HIS A 63 -1.61 20.75 -7.22
N HIS A 64 -1.60 20.94 -5.90
CA HIS A 64 -2.02 22.18 -5.26
C HIS A 64 -0.74 22.96 -4.88
N PRO A 65 -0.56 24.20 -5.36
CA PRO A 65 0.72 24.92 -5.29
C PRO A 65 1.22 25.22 -3.86
N LEU A 66 0.32 25.25 -2.86
CA LEU A 66 0.67 25.36 -1.44
C LEU A 66 1.30 24.08 -0.85
N LEU A 67 0.99 22.90 -1.42
CA LEU A 67 1.59 21.63 -1.02
C LEU A 67 2.97 21.44 -1.64
N GLU A 68 3.23 21.97 -2.84
CA GLU A 68 4.55 21.93 -3.50
C GLU A 68 5.62 22.68 -2.70
N ARG A 69 5.29 23.86 -2.16
CA ARG A 69 6.21 24.67 -1.35
C ARG A 69 6.57 24.02 0.00
N LEU A 70 5.60 23.32 0.60
CA LEU A 70 5.82 22.53 1.82
C LEU A 70 6.53 21.19 1.51
N TRP A 71 6.35 20.63 0.30
CA TRP A 71 7.01 19.43 -0.18
C TRP A 71 8.50 19.66 -0.51
N GLN A 72 8.84 20.75 -1.19
CA GLN A 72 10.22 21.11 -1.54
C GLN A 72 11.06 21.42 -0.29
N TRP A 73 10.44 22.00 0.74
CA TRP A 73 11.13 22.33 1.98
C TRP A 73 11.44 21.11 2.87
N TRP A 74 10.85 19.93 2.61
CA TRP A 74 10.82 18.84 3.60
C TRP A 74 11.54 17.53 3.24
N LYS A 75 12.05 17.27 2.02
CA LYS A 75 12.42 15.87 1.66
C LYS A 75 13.79 15.61 0.95
N PRO A 76 14.86 15.34 1.72
CA PRO A 76 15.99 14.49 1.31
C PRO A 76 15.74 12.97 1.50
N GLY A 77 14.59 12.56 2.04
CA GLY A 77 14.20 11.16 2.34
C GLY A 77 12.78 10.81 1.89
N ALA A 78 12.40 11.30 0.71
CA ALA A 78 11.01 11.44 0.27
C ALA A 78 10.23 10.15 0.02
N SER A 79 9.15 9.90 0.78
CA SER A 79 8.16 8.84 0.49
C SER A 79 7.89 8.72 -1.02
N PHE A 80 8.19 7.55 -1.59
CA PHE A 80 8.18 7.32 -3.03
C PHE A 80 7.04 6.40 -3.46
N GLY A 81 6.72 6.50 -4.75
CA GLY A 81 5.87 5.56 -5.44
C GLY A 81 4.37 5.76 -5.22
N LEU A 82 3.66 4.91 -5.94
CA LEU A 82 2.21 4.75 -6.01
C LEU A 82 1.47 4.88 -4.65
N VAL A 83 2.13 4.41 -3.59
CA VAL A 83 1.57 4.26 -2.25
C VAL A 83 2.07 5.32 -1.25
N ASN A 84 2.94 6.24 -1.66
CA ASN A 84 3.50 7.32 -0.82
C ASN A 84 4.08 6.81 0.54
N MET A 85 4.78 5.68 0.51
CA MET A 85 5.33 5.02 1.71
C MET A 85 6.67 5.61 2.13
N HIS A 86 6.86 5.84 3.44
CA HIS A 86 8.12 6.37 3.98
C HIS A 86 9.25 5.33 3.97
N ARG A 87 10.49 5.76 3.70
CA ARG A 87 11.69 4.90 3.68
C ARG A 87 11.85 4.03 4.92
N THR A 88 11.66 4.60 6.10
CA THR A 88 11.81 3.87 7.36
C THR A 88 10.76 2.78 7.53
N ALA A 89 9.52 3.01 7.08
CA ALA A 89 8.49 1.99 7.06
C ALA A 89 8.82 0.90 6.04
N PHE A 90 9.32 1.29 4.87
CA PHE A 90 9.72 0.37 3.80
C PHE A 90 10.84 -0.56 4.27
N GLU A 91 11.93 -0.01 4.81
CA GLU A 91 13.06 -0.79 5.31
C GLU A 91 12.66 -1.73 6.46
N GLN A 92 11.72 -1.31 7.31
CA GLN A 92 11.15 -2.18 8.34
C GLN A 92 10.38 -3.36 7.74
N VAL A 93 9.55 -3.09 6.72
CA VAL A 93 8.74 -4.11 6.05
C VAL A 93 9.63 -5.10 5.29
N CYS A 94 10.62 -4.62 4.52
CA CYS A 94 11.54 -5.50 3.82
C CYS A 94 12.31 -6.40 4.78
N ARG A 95 12.77 -5.86 5.92
CA ARG A 95 13.44 -6.66 6.94
C ARG A 95 12.52 -7.67 7.62
N ALA A 96 11.26 -7.29 7.89
CA ALA A 96 10.32 -8.15 8.60
C ALA A 96 9.79 -9.30 7.75
N HIS A 97 9.68 -9.10 6.43
CA HIS A 97 9.04 -10.03 5.49
C HIS A 97 9.99 -10.54 4.40
N ASP A 98 11.30 -10.35 4.58
CA ASP A 98 12.36 -10.79 3.66
C ASP A 98 12.09 -10.39 2.21
N LEU A 99 11.70 -9.12 2.01
CA LEU A 99 11.42 -8.59 0.68
C LEU A 99 12.71 -8.11 0.03
N ASP A 100 13.08 -8.74 -1.08
CA ASP A 100 14.19 -8.31 -1.93
C ASP A 100 13.79 -7.07 -2.74
N GLY A 101 14.25 -5.90 -2.29
CA GLY A 101 14.10 -4.67 -3.05
C GLY A 101 14.67 -3.46 -2.33
N ARG A 102 15.14 -2.49 -3.10
CA ARG A 102 15.65 -1.22 -2.60
C ARG A 102 14.52 -0.21 -2.56
N TRP A 103 14.68 0.77 -1.69
CA TRP A 103 13.69 1.82 -1.54
C TRP A 103 13.45 2.62 -2.83
N GLN A 104 14.47 2.76 -3.69
CA GLN A 104 14.32 3.40 -5.00
C GLN A 104 13.43 2.59 -5.95
N ASP A 105 13.42 1.27 -5.82
CA ASP A 105 12.67 0.38 -6.72
C ASP A 105 11.15 0.60 -6.57
N MET A 106 10.67 1.15 -5.44
CA MET A 106 9.27 1.57 -5.28
C MET A 106 8.80 2.61 -6.30
N ARG A 107 9.73 3.37 -6.90
CA ARG A 107 9.42 4.35 -7.94
C ARG A 107 9.16 3.69 -9.28
N ASP A 108 9.87 2.60 -9.57
CA ASP A 108 9.93 2.01 -10.90
C ASP A 108 9.12 0.70 -10.99
N ASP A 109 8.82 0.07 -9.85
CA ASP A 109 7.98 -1.12 -9.74
C ASP A 109 6.75 -0.85 -8.85
N PRO A 110 5.59 -0.55 -9.47
CA PRO A 110 4.35 -0.28 -8.73
C PRO A 110 3.78 -1.53 -8.06
N GLY A 111 4.07 -2.72 -8.59
CA GLY A 111 3.62 -3.99 -8.03
C GLY A 111 4.36 -4.27 -6.72
N PHE A 112 5.67 -4.05 -6.71
CA PHE A 112 6.48 -4.09 -5.50
C PHE A 112 6.04 -3.03 -4.48
N ALA A 113 5.71 -1.81 -4.94
CA ALA A 113 5.21 -0.76 -4.07
C ALA A 113 3.89 -1.13 -3.38
N LEU A 114 2.95 -1.76 -4.11
CA LEU A 114 1.69 -2.27 -3.56
C LEU A 114 1.90 -3.41 -2.58
N ARG A 115 2.79 -4.35 -2.90
CA ARG A 115 3.17 -5.45 -2.01
C ARG A 115 3.75 -4.93 -0.71
N ALA A 116 4.69 -3.99 -0.77
CA ALA A 116 5.27 -3.36 0.43
C ALA A 116 4.21 -2.63 1.27
N ALA A 117 3.28 -1.90 0.64
CA ALA A 117 2.18 -1.24 1.35
C ALA A 117 1.23 -2.24 2.01
N ALA A 118 0.93 -3.36 1.36
CA ALA A 118 0.09 -4.41 1.90
C ALA A 118 0.71 -5.03 3.18
N TRP A 119 2.00 -5.37 3.12
CA TRP A 119 2.75 -5.84 4.30
C TRP A 119 2.83 -4.79 5.41
N HIS A 120 2.95 -3.51 5.05
CA HIS A 120 2.91 -2.45 6.07
C HIS A 120 1.58 -2.39 6.81
N LEU A 121 0.46 -2.50 6.08
CA LEU A 121 -0.87 -2.55 6.68
C LEU A 121 -1.06 -3.80 7.55
N ARG A 122 -0.49 -4.94 7.15
CA ARG A 122 -0.45 -6.17 7.96
C ARG A 122 0.30 -5.95 9.27
N ASP A 123 1.47 -5.29 9.24
CA ASP A 123 2.24 -4.97 10.44
C ASP A 123 1.50 -3.99 11.36
N LEU A 124 0.78 -3.03 10.78
CA LEU A 124 -0.08 -2.13 11.54
C LEU A 124 -1.23 -2.89 12.22
N ALA A 125 -1.85 -3.85 11.52
CA ALA A 125 -2.90 -4.69 12.08
C ALA A 125 -2.41 -5.51 13.29
N ALA A 126 -1.20 -6.08 13.20
CA ALA A 126 -0.57 -6.78 14.33
C ALA A 126 -0.26 -5.88 15.54
N ARG A 127 -0.22 -4.55 15.36
CA ARG A 127 0.06 -3.55 16.40
C ARG A 127 -1.19 -2.90 16.99
N LEU A 128 -2.38 -3.28 16.53
CA LEU A 128 -3.63 -2.78 17.11
C LEU A 128 -3.83 -3.38 18.52
N PRO A 129 -4.31 -2.59 19.49
CA PRO A 129 -4.66 -3.13 20.80
C PRO A 129 -5.92 -4.00 20.70
N ASP A 130 -6.03 -4.98 21.59
CA ASP A 130 -7.21 -5.85 21.70
C ASP A 130 -8.44 -5.08 22.15
N ARG A 131 -8.27 -4.22 23.17
CA ARG A 131 -9.32 -3.33 23.66
C ARG A 131 -9.28 -2.02 22.87
N ARG A 132 -10.37 -1.76 22.13
CA ARG A 132 -10.54 -0.56 21.29
C ARG A 132 -11.86 0.10 21.58
N THR A 133 -11.91 1.41 21.35
CA THR A 133 -13.19 2.12 21.32
C THR A 133 -13.91 1.80 20.01
N ALA A 134 -15.24 1.64 20.05
CA ALA A 134 -16.05 1.31 18.88
C ALA A 134 -16.23 2.47 17.87
N ARG A 135 -15.52 3.61 18.04
CA ARG A 135 -15.71 4.82 17.23
C ARG A 135 -15.12 4.73 15.82
N LEU A 136 -14.06 3.94 15.66
CA LEU A 136 -13.35 3.74 14.40
C LEU A 136 -13.26 2.25 14.10
N THR A 137 -13.56 1.89 12.86
CA THR A 137 -13.40 0.53 12.35
C THR A 137 -11.92 0.17 12.24
N THR A 138 -11.62 -1.13 12.19
CA THR A 138 -10.24 -1.62 11.97
C THR A 138 -9.63 -1.01 10.71
N GLU A 139 -10.34 -1.00 9.58
CA GLU A 139 -9.84 -0.42 8.33
C GLU A 139 -9.51 1.07 8.46
N GLU A 140 -10.32 1.84 9.17
CA GLU A 140 -10.06 3.27 9.41
C GLU A 140 -8.85 3.50 10.31
N LEU A 141 -8.65 2.66 11.33
CA LEU A 141 -7.48 2.71 12.18
C LEU A 141 -6.21 2.36 11.39
N LEU A 142 -6.28 1.36 10.52
CA LEU A 142 -5.15 0.99 9.65
C LEU A 142 -4.82 2.09 8.65
N ALA A 143 -5.83 2.71 8.02
CA ALA A 143 -5.64 3.84 7.13
C ALA A 143 -5.01 5.05 7.87
N LEU A 144 -5.45 5.33 9.09
CA LEU A 144 -4.83 6.35 9.94
C LEU A 144 -3.41 5.97 10.35
N GLY A 145 -3.14 4.70 10.64
CA GLY A 145 -1.80 4.21 10.95
C GLY A 145 -0.84 4.31 9.77
N TYR A 146 -1.35 4.10 8.56
CA TYR A 146 -0.60 4.30 7.33
C TYR A 146 -0.23 5.79 7.15
N ASN A 147 -1.19 6.69 7.39
CA ASN A 147 -0.97 8.13 7.24
C ASN A 147 -0.15 8.78 8.36
N THR A 148 -0.31 8.32 9.61
CA THR A 148 0.19 9.01 10.81
C THR A 148 1.14 8.18 11.66
N GLY A 149 1.37 6.91 11.29
CA GLY A 149 2.21 5.96 12.01
C GLY A 149 1.50 5.18 13.12
N ALA A 150 2.10 4.04 13.48
CA ALA A 150 1.55 3.08 14.46
C ALA A 150 1.32 3.65 15.86
N ARG A 151 2.10 4.64 16.31
CA ARG A 151 1.91 5.29 17.62
C ARG A 151 0.59 6.04 17.68
N ASN A 152 0.31 6.86 16.66
CA ASN A 152 -0.92 7.64 16.57
C ASN A 152 -2.14 6.75 16.34
N MET A 153 -2.03 5.72 15.49
CA MET A 153 -3.04 4.68 15.35
C MET A 153 -3.46 4.08 16.70
N ARG A 154 -2.49 3.69 17.54
CA ARG A 154 -2.78 3.13 18.87
C ARG A 154 -3.43 4.16 19.80
N ALA A 155 -3.08 5.44 19.68
CA ALA A 155 -3.75 6.51 20.43
C ALA A 155 -5.22 6.65 19.99
N PHE A 156 -5.48 6.67 18.68
CA PHE A 156 -6.84 6.72 18.13
C PHE A 156 -7.67 5.48 18.51
N ALA A 157 -7.07 4.30 18.48
CA ALA A 157 -7.72 3.05 18.89
C ALA A 157 -8.20 3.10 20.36
N ARG A 158 -7.48 3.84 21.22
CA ARG A 158 -7.83 4.09 22.63
C ARG A 158 -8.76 5.29 22.83
N GLY A 159 -9.23 5.93 21.76
CA GLY A 159 -10.23 7.00 21.81
C GLY A 159 -9.68 8.42 21.79
N VAL A 160 -8.37 8.62 21.58
CA VAL A 160 -7.82 9.97 21.37
C VAL A 160 -8.47 10.57 20.12
N PRO A 161 -9.03 11.80 20.18
CA PRO A 161 -9.66 12.42 19.02
C PRO A 161 -8.66 12.66 17.88
N ALA A 162 -9.06 12.34 16.65
CA ALA A 162 -8.30 12.71 15.46
C ALA A 162 -8.28 14.23 15.27
N GLY A 163 -7.10 14.80 15.05
CA GLY A 163 -6.93 16.21 14.67
C GLY A 163 -7.50 16.52 13.28
N PRO A 164 -7.57 17.81 12.88
CA PRO A 164 -8.20 18.22 11.62
C PRO A 164 -7.68 17.49 10.37
N MET A 165 -6.36 17.28 10.29
CA MET A 165 -5.73 16.58 9.16
C MET A 165 -6.15 15.11 9.08
N ALA A 166 -6.09 14.40 10.21
CA ALA A 166 -6.50 13.00 10.31
C ALA A 166 -8.00 12.82 10.03
N ARG A 167 -8.85 13.77 10.47
CA ARG A 167 -10.29 13.77 10.13
C ARG A 167 -10.53 13.99 8.63
N SER A 168 -9.78 14.90 8.00
CA SER A 168 -9.86 15.12 6.56
C SER A 168 -9.42 13.88 5.77
N TYR A 169 -8.37 13.20 6.24
CA TYR A 169 -7.94 11.92 5.67
C TYR A 169 -9.03 10.84 5.80
N LEU A 170 -9.63 10.68 6.97
CA LEU A 170 -10.73 9.72 7.19
C LEU A 170 -11.96 10.04 6.33
N ARG A 171 -12.34 11.31 6.20
CA ARG A 171 -13.48 11.71 5.37
C ARG A 171 -13.28 11.26 3.92
N ARG A 172 -12.07 11.47 3.38
CA ARG A 172 -11.71 11.00 2.02
C ARG A 172 -11.64 9.49 1.92
N PHE A 173 -11.05 8.83 2.90
CA PHE A 173 -11.03 7.37 2.98
C PHE A 173 -12.46 6.78 2.91
N ARG A 174 -13.40 7.33 3.69
CA ARG A 174 -14.82 6.93 3.65
C ARG A 174 -15.48 7.20 2.30
N ALA A 175 -15.16 8.31 1.64
CA ALA A 175 -15.70 8.67 0.33
C ALA A 175 -15.19 7.76 -0.81
N ASN A 176 -13.95 7.29 -0.71
CA ASN A 176 -13.35 6.39 -1.71
C ASN A 176 -13.75 4.92 -1.52
N ARG A 177 -14.19 4.54 -0.32
CA ARG A 177 -14.49 3.15 0.03
C ARG A 177 -15.54 2.47 -0.86
N PRO A 178 -16.68 3.10 -1.22
CA PRO A 178 -17.66 2.49 -2.12
C PRO A 178 -17.10 2.17 -3.50
N GLN A 179 -16.14 2.96 -3.98
CA GLN A 179 -15.50 2.71 -5.28
C GLN A 179 -14.52 1.54 -5.20
N ALA A 180 -13.95 1.28 -4.03
CA ALA A 180 -13.13 0.09 -3.79
C ALA A 180 -13.96 -1.19 -3.58
N ASP A 181 -15.28 -1.09 -3.36
CA ASP A 181 -16.18 -2.26 -3.33
C ASP A 181 -16.40 -2.85 -4.75
N THR A 182 -15.99 -2.17 -5.83
CA THR A 182 -16.09 -2.66 -7.22
C THR A 182 -14.89 -3.50 -7.66
N LEU A 183 -13.96 -3.82 -6.75
CA LEU A 183 -12.83 -4.70 -7.05
C LEU A 183 -13.31 -6.10 -7.49
N PRO A 184 -12.57 -6.77 -8.38
CA PRO A 184 -12.86 -8.17 -8.71
C PRO A 184 -12.79 -9.04 -7.45
N ALA A 185 -13.62 -10.08 -7.41
CA ALA A 185 -13.57 -11.07 -6.34
C ALA A 185 -12.19 -11.73 -6.29
N ALA A 186 -11.62 -11.82 -5.09
CA ALA A 186 -10.30 -12.39 -4.82
C ALA A 186 -10.28 -13.92 -4.85
#